data_AF-Q86YH5-F1
#
_entry.id   AF-Q86YH5-F1
#
_cell.length_a   1.000
_cell.length_b   1.000
_cell.length_c   1.000
_cell.angle_alpha   90.00
_cell.angle_beta   90.00
_cell.angle_gamma   90.00
#
_symmetry.space_group_name_H-M   'P 1'
#
loop_
_entity.id
_entity.type
_entity.pdbx_description
1 polymer ?
#
loop_
_entity_poly.entity_id
_entity_poly.type
_entity_poly.pdbx_seq_one_letter_code
_entity_poly.pdbx_strand_id
1 'polypeptide(L)' 'MVSRTEGNIDDSLIGGNASAEGPEGEGTESTVITGVDIVMNHHLQETSFTKEAYKKYIKDYMKS' A
#
# COMPACT_ATOMS: atom_id res chain seq x y z
N MET A 1 -9.22 8.07 -8.59
CA MET A 1 -7.98 7.33 -8.34
C MET A 1 -7.03 8.28 -7.61
N VAL A 2 -6.28 7.79 -6.61
CA VAL A 2 -5.36 8.58 -5.79
C VAL A 2 -3.96 8.00 -5.97
N SER A 3 -2.96 8.87 -6.07
CA SER A 3 -1.56 8.49 -6.13
C SER A 3 -0.91 8.75 -4.77
N ARG A 4 -0.12 7.79 -4.27
CA ARG A 4 0.63 7.89 -3.02
C ARG A 4 2.06 7.46 -3.25
N THR A 5 2.99 8.18 -2.64
CA THR A 5 4.40 7.82 -2.64
C THR A 5 4.65 6.90 -1.45
N GLU A 6 4.98 5.64 -1.70
CA GLU A 6 5.45 4.72 -0.68
C GLU A 6 6.99 4.58 -0.74
N GLY A 7 7.61 4.29 0.39
CA GLY A 7 9.05 4.01 0.47
C GLY A 7 9.97 5.23 0.50
N ASN A 8 9.45 6.46 0.60
CA ASN A 8 10.28 7.64 0.85
C ASN A 8 10.64 7.69 2.34
N ILE A 9 11.82 7.18 2.70
CA ILE A 9 12.47 7.55 3.96
C ILE A 9 13.27 8.82 3.65
N ASP A 10 12.95 9.92 4.31
CA ASP A 10 13.72 11.14 4.19
C ASP A 10 15.17 10.84 4.63
N ASP A 11 16.15 11.12 3.77
CA ASP A 11 17.56 10.84 4.07
C ASP A 11 18.04 11.57 5.34
N SER A 12 17.38 12.67 5.75
CA SER A 12 17.64 13.32 7.05
C SER A 12 17.23 12.47 8.27
N LEU A 13 16.31 11.50 8.08
CA LEU A 13 15.91 10.52 9.10
C LEU A 13 16.86 9.32 9.16
N ILE A 14 17.58 9.03 8.07
CA ILE A 14 18.72 8.11 8.07
C ILE A 14 19.87 8.90 8.71
N GLY A 15 20.04 8.79 10.03
CA GLY A 15 21.05 9.54 10.81
C GLY A 15 22.51 9.25 10.44
N GLY A 16 22.91 9.62 9.22
CA GLY A 16 24.26 9.54 8.69
C GLY A 16 25.14 10.57 9.38
N ASN A 17 26.26 10.11 9.95
CA ASN A 17 27.27 11.01 10.49
C ASN A 17 27.79 11.92 9.35
N ALA A 18 27.66 13.24 9.51
CA ALA A 18 28.10 14.24 8.53
C ALA A 18 29.61 14.20 8.17
N SER A 19 30.40 13.38 8.86
CA SER A 19 31.85 13.22 8.64
C SER A 19 32.23 12.05 7.73
N ALA A 20 31.28 11.23 7.27
CA ALA A 20 31.54 10.16 6.31
C ALA A 20 31.28 10.66 4.88
N GLU A 21 32.29 11.29 4.27
CA GLU A 21 32.31 11.63 2.83
C GLU A 21 32.40 10.34 1.98
N GLY A 22 31.36 9.51 2.02
CA GLY A 22 31.11 8.43 1.07
C GLY A 22 30.06 8.90 0.05
N PRO A 23 29.95 8.25 -1.14
CA PRO A 23 28.92 8.62 -2.10
C PRO A 23 27.57 8.60 -1.40
N GLU A 24 26.89 9.75 -1.40
CA GLU A 24 25.51 9.88 -0.93
C GLU A 24 24.74 8.77 -1.63
N GLY A 25 24.35 7.75 -0.86
CA GLY A 25 23.75 6.54 -1.43
C GLY A 25 22.55 6.97 -2.27
N GLU A 26 22.49 6.50 -3.51
CA GLU A 26 21.33 6.77 -4.37
C GLU A 26 20.07 6.44 -3.56
N GLY A 27 19.33 7.49 -3.19
CA GLY A 27 18.13 7.37 -2.37
C GLY A 27 17.24 6.29 -2.96
N THR A 28 16.67 5.44 -2.10
CA THR A 28 15.83 4.33 -2.56
C THR A 28 14.71 4.91 -3.44
N GLU A 29 14.56 4.38 -4.66
CA GLU A 29 13.57 4.90 -5.61
C GLU A 29 12.17 4.90 -4.98
N SER A 30 11.61 6.10 -4.81
CA SER A 30 10.26 6.24 -4.29
C SER A 30 9.27 5.65 -5.29
N THR A 31 8.42 4.73 -4.85
CA THR A 31 7.43 4.12 -5.73
C THR A 31 6.11 4.87 -5.59
N VAL A 32 5.63 5.44 -6.69
CA VAL A 32 4.30 6.06 -6.75
C VAL A 32 3.27 4.99 -7.08
N ILE A 33 2.40 4.68 -6.12
CA ILE A 33 1.32 3.73 -6.28
C ILE A 33 0.02 4.50 -6.53
N THR A 34 -0.72 4.12 -7.57
CA THR A 34 -2.00 4.74 -7.91
C THR A 34 -3.13 3.74 -7.73
N GLY A 35 -4.17 4.09 -6.99
CA GLY A 35 -5.25 3.17 -6.63
C GLY A 35 -6.55 3.85 -6.21
N VAL A 36 -7.55 3.05 -5.80
CA VAL A 36 -8.78 3.57 -5.22
C VAL A 36 -8.51 3.91 -3.76
N ASP A 37 -8.87 5.11 -3.34
CA ASP A 37 -8.54 5.64 -2.00
C ASP A 37 -8.96 4.70 -0.86
N ILE A 38 -10.20 4.19 -0.90
CA ILE A 38 -10.74 3.27 0.11
C ILE A 38 -9.98 1.93 0.15
N VAL A 39 -9.48 1.45 -1.00
CA VAL A 39 -8.73 0.20 -1.08
C VAL A 39 -7.35 0.40 -0.45
N MET A 40 -6.70 1.53 -0.75
CA MET A 40 -5.38 1.85 -0.22
C MET A 40 -5.41 2.19 1.28
N ASN A 41 -6.46 2.88 1.77
CA ASN A 41 -6.58 3.23 3.19
C ASN A 41 -6.91 2.04 4.10
N HIS A 42 -7.77 1.14 3.62
CA HIS A 42 -8.27 0.04 4.42
C HIS A 42 -7.62 -1.31 4.06
N HIS A 43 -6.59 -1.30 3.21
CA HIS A 43 -5.85 -2.49 2.76
C HIS A 43 -6.80 -3.58 2.22
N LEU A 44 -7.84 -3.17 1.49
CA LEU A 44 -8.84 -4.09 0.97
C LEU A 44 -8.22 -4.99 -0.10
N GLN A 45 -8.59 -6.28 -0.11
CA GLN A 45 -8.16 -7.22 -1.13
C GLN A 45 -9.32 -7.59 -2.05
N GLU A 46 -9.05 -7.59 -3.35
CA GLU A 46 -10.00 -8.10 -4.34
C GLU A 46 -10.20 -9.60 -4.13
N THR A 47 -11.46 -10.02 -4.23
CA THR A 47 -11.86 -11.43 -4.07
C THR A 47 -12.77 -11.83 -5.20
N SER A 48 -12.70 -13.09 -5.62
CA SER A 48 -13.53 -13.64 -6.67
C SER A 48 -14.47 -14.71 -6.12
N PHE A 49 -15.69 -14.74 -6.65
CA PHE A 49 -16.70 -15.73 -6.30
C PHE A 49 -17.42 -16.25 -7.54
N THR A 50 -17.82 -17.52 -7.51
CA THR A 50 -18.85 -17.99 -8.43
C THR A 50 -20.20 -17.38 -8.04
N LYS A 51 -21.12 -17.27 -9.01
CA LYS A 51 -22.47 -16.73 -8.77
C LYS A 51 -23.22 -17.48 -7.66
N GLU A 52 -23.02 -18.79 -7.57
CA GLU A 52 -23.65 -19.64 -6.56
C GLU A 52 -23.05 -19.40 -5.17
N ALA A 53 -21.72 -19.32 -5.07
CA ALA A 53 -21.03 -19.07 -3.81
C ALA A 53 -21.40 -17.69 -3.24
N TYR A 54 -21.43 -16.65 -4.06
CA TYR A 54 -21.83 -15.30 -3.63
C TYR A 54 -23.27 -15.26 -3.13
N LYS A 55 -24.20 -15.90 -3.85
CA LYS A 55 -25.62 -16.01 -3.44
C LYS A 55 -25.80 -16.72 -2.11
N LYS A 56 -24.98 -17.74 -1.83
CA LYS A 56 -25.00 -18.43 -0.54
C LYS A 56 -24.46 -17.53 0.57
N TYR A 57 -23.29 -16.92 0.35
CA TYR A 57 -22.65 -16.02 1.31
C TYR A 57 -23.59 -14.91 1.79
N ILE A 58 -24.25 -14.19 0.87
CA ILE A 58 -25.14 -13.08 1.26
C ILE A 58 -26.38 -13.57 2.04
N LYS A 59 -26.93 -14.74 1.70
CA LYS A 59 -28.07 -15.33 2.42
C LYS A 59 -27.70 -15.73 3.85
N ASP A 60 -26.50 -16.25 4.05
CA ASP A 60 -26.03 -16.69 5.37
C ASP A 60 -25.66 -15.48 6.24
N TYR A 61 -25.02 -14.46 5.65
CA TYR A 61 -24.72 -13.19 6.33
C TYR A 61 -25.98 -12.47 6.82
N MET A 62 -27.04 -12.36 5.99
CA MET A 62 -28.28 -11.68 6.36
C MET A 62 -29.09 -12.37 7.46
N LYS A 63 -28.83 -13.66 7.73
CA LYS A 63 -29.51 -14.42 8.78
C LYS A 63 -28.82 -14.30 10.14
N SER A 64 -27.55 -13.92 10.13
CA SER A 64 -26.74 -13.74 11.35
C SER A 64 -27.02 -12.36 11.94
#